data_AF-A0A0C3ET37-F1
#
_entry.id   AF-A0A0C3ET37-F1
#
_cell.length_a   1.000
_cell.length_b   1.000
_cell.length_c   1.000
_cell.angle_alpha   90.00
_cell.angle_beta   90.00
_cell.angle_gamma   90.00
#
_symmetry.space_group_name_H-M   'P 1'
#
loop_
_entity.id
_entity.type
_entity.pdbx_description
1 polymer ?
#
loop_
_entity_poly.entity_id
_entity_poly.type
_entity_poly.pdbx_seq_one_letter_code
_entity_poly.pdbx_strand_id
1 'polypeptide(L)'
;LQPHDEDEILERKKDNYFVPPRFYCVETLCAPCGAVHAWTLFDKSESPTQILGFLDAVYPTPDVRPDYICIDKGCKVLRTAIVN
;
A
#
# COMPACT_ATOMS: atom_id res chain seq x y z
N LEU A 1 -19.73 -10.64 10.75
CA LEU A 1 -18.49 -11.34 10.40
C LEU A 1 -17.52 -10.30 9.88
N GLN A 2 -16.80 -9.68 10.81
CA GLN A 2 -15.67 -8.81 10.52
C GLN A 2 -14.43 -9.68 10.20
N PRO A 3 -13.36 -9.14 9.60
CA PRO A 3 -12.16 -9.92 9.27
C PRO A 3 -11.42 -10.58 10.45
N HIS A 4 -11.82 -10.29 11.70
CA HIS A 4 -11.32 -10.96 12.90
C HIS A 4 -12.19 -12.14 13.37
N ASP A 5 -13.30 -12.40 12.67
CA ASP A 5 -14.23 -13.50 12.95
C ASP A 5 -13.96 -14.74 12.07
N GLU A 6 -12.85 -14.79 11.32
CA GLU A 6 -12.48 -15.93 10.47
C GLU A 6 -11.60 -16.95 11.20
N ASP A 7 -11.87 -18.24 10.99
CA ASP A 7 -11.13 -19.36 11.59
C ASP A 7 -9.63 -19.32 11.27
N GLU A 8 -8.81 -19.60 12.30
CA GLU A 8 -7.36 -19.50 12.27
C GLU A 8 -6.72 -20.24 11.07
N ILE A 9 -6.00 -19.47 10.24
CA ILE A 9 -5.18 -20.01 9.16
C ILE A 9 -4.04 -20.83 9.77
N LEU A 10 -4.01 -22.12 9.44
CA LEU A 10 -2.97 -23.12 9.72
C LEU A 10 -1.60 -22.50 10.05
N GLU A 11 -1.21 -22.63 11.32
CA GLU A 11 0.03 -22.09 11.86
C GLU A 11 1.25 -22.59 11.08
N ARG A 12 1.85 -21.71 10.26
CA ARG A 12 3.26 -21.87 9.89
C ARG A 12 4.07 -21.68 11.16
N LYS A 13 4.95 -22.64 11.46
CA LYS A 13 5.88 -22.65 12.59
C LYS A 13 6.46 -21.24 12.81
N LYS A 14 5.94 -20.54 13.83
CA LYS A 14 6.41 -19.22 14.20
C LYS A 14 7.75 -19.41 14.92
N ASP A 15 8.85 -19.08 14.26
CA ASP A 15 10.07 -18.76 15.01
C ASP A 15 9.72 -17.60 15.95
N ASN A 16 10.21 -17.61 17.19
CA ASN A 16 9.77 -16.80 18.34
C ASN A 16 9.91 -15.26 18.22
N TYR A 17 9.89 -14.73 17.00
CA TYR A 17 9.89 -13.33 16.68
C TYR A 17 8.45 -12.88 16.42
N PHE A 18 8.07 -11.72 16.97
CA PHE A 18 6.85 -11.01 16.60
C PHE A 18 6.94 -10.55 15.15
N VAL A 19 6.76 -11.46 14.20
CA VAL A 19 6.67 -11.14 12.78
C VAL A 19 5.20 -10.87 12.47
N PRO A 20 4.83 -9.70 11.93
CA PRO A 20 3.45 -9.45 11.57
C PRO A 20 3.00 -10.48 10.52
N PRO A 21 1.80 -11.06 10.65
CA PRO A 21 1.33 -12.12 9.76
C PRO A 21 1.15 -11.65 8.31
N ARG A 22 1.07 -10.34 8.09
CA ARG A 22 0.97 -9.69 6.77
C ARG A 22 1.75 -8.38 6.78
N PHE A 23 2.39 -8.08 5.65
CA PHE A 23 3.03 -6.80 5.39
C PHE A 23 2.22 -6.06 4.33
N TYR A 24 1.66 -4.91 4.69
CA TYR A 24 0.98 -4.04 3.74
C TYR A 24 1.93 -2.94 3.30
N CYS A 25 1.91 -2.62 2.00
CA CYS A 25 2.49 -1.36 1.55
C CYS A 25 1.43 -0.27 1.63
N VAL A 26 1.72 0.81 2.36
CA VAL A 26 0.90 2.02 2.34
C VAL A 26 1.44 2.88 1.20
N GLU A 27 0.62 3.15 0.21
CA GLU A 27 0.93 4.09 -0.86
C GLU A 27 0.25 5.42 -0.54
N THR A 28 1.02 6.51 -0.57
CA THR A 28 0.51 7.86 -0.28
C THR A 28 0.64 8.74 -1.50
N LEU A 29 -0.45 9.44 -1.81
CA LEU A 29 -0.53 10.41 -2.88
C LEU A 29 -0.48 11.80 -2.27
N CYS A 30 0.53 12.59 -2.64
CA CYS A 30 0.77 13.89 -2.03
C CYS A 30 0.89 15.00 -3.08
N ALA A 31 0.45 16.20 -2.72
CA ALA A 31 0.88 17.42 -3.40
C ALA A 31 2.41 17.60 -3.25
N PRO A 32 3.04 18.40 -4.13
CA PRO A 32 4.48 18.69 -4.03
C PRO A 32 4.90 19.34 -2.70
N CYS A 33 3.99 19.98 -1.97
CA CYS A 33 4.24 20.50 -0.62
C CYS A 33 4.22 19.44 0.50
N GLY A 34 3.97 18.16 0.16
CA GLY A 34 3.86 17.06 1.12
C GLY A 34 2.48 16.85 1.72
N ALA A 35 1.48 17.67 1.35
CA ALA A 35 0.11 17.47 1.80
C ALA A 35 -0.48 16.19 1.18
N VAL A 36 -0.96 15.28 2.03
CA VAL A 36 -1.57 14.01 1.60
C VAL A 36 -2.96 14.29 1.03
N HIS A 37 -3.20 13.84 -0.20
CA HIS A 37 -4.49 13.92 -0.88
C HIS A 37 -5.28 12.62 -0.72
N ALA A 38 -4.60 11.48 -0.80
CA ALA A 38 -5.20 10.16 -0.64
C ALA A 38 -4.14 9.15 -0.23
N TRP A 39 -4.58 7.99 0.26
CA TRP A 39 -3.71 6.85 0.53
C TRP A 39 -4.46 5.55 0.25
N THR A 40 -3.71 4.47 0.00
CA THR A 40 -4.28 3.14 -0.18
C THR A 40 -3.35 2.07 0.37
N LEU A 41 -3.93 0.92 0.73
CA LEU A 41 -3.20 -0.26 1.20
C LEU A 41 -3.09 -1.27 0.07
N PHE A 42 -1.87 -1.66 -0.24
CA PHE A 42 -1.60 -2.79 -1.14
C PHE A 42 -1.14 -3.99 -0.32
N ASP A 43 -1.85 -5.10 -0.46
CA ASP A 43 -1.63 -6.36 0.29
C ASP A 43 -0.21 -6.95 0.13
N LYS A 44 0.48 -6.67 -1.00
CA LYS A 44 1.82 -7.20 -1.27
C LYS A 44 2.77 -6.25 -2.00
N SER A 45 2.27 -5.48 -2.96
CA SER A 45 3.09 -4.55 -3.76
C SER A 45 2.24 -3.49 -4.45
N GLU A 46 2.78 -2.30 -4.68
CA GLU A 46 2.23 -1.35 -5.65
C GLU A 46 2.61 -1.72 -7.10
N SER A 47 1.81 -2.57 -7.75
CA SER A 47 1.99 -2.78 -9.21
C SER A 47 1.58 -1.51 -9.98
N PRO A 48 2.14 -1.26 -11.19
CA PRO A 48 1.70 -0.13 -12.02
C PRO A 48 0.18 -0.10 -12.24
N THR A 49 -0.46 -1.25 -12.43
CA THR A 49 -1.92 -1.37 -12.60
C THR A 49 -2.67 -0.92 -11.35
N GLN A 50 -2.21 -1.29 -10.16
CA GLN A 50 -2.83 -0.87 -8.90
C GLN A 50 -2.67 0.63 -8.66
N ILE A 51 -1.51 1.21 -9.03
CA ILE A 51 -1.30 2.66 -8.95
C ILE A 51 -2.23 3.38 -9.92
N LEU A 52 -2.35 2.92 -11.17
CA LEU A 52 -3.26 3.53 -12.13
C LEU A 52 -4.72 3.43 -11.67
N GLY A 53 -5.15 2.27 -11.16
CA GLY A 53 -6.48 2.12 -10.58
C GLY A 53 -6.71 3.01 -9.37
N PHE A 54 -5.69 3.22 -8.53
CA PHE A 54 -5.75 4.18 -7.43
C PHE A 54 -5.88 5.62 -7.93
N LEU A 55 -5.10 6.01 -8.94
CA LEU A 55 -5.19 7.34 -9.55
C LEU A 55 -6.54 7.59 -10.22
N ASP A 56 -7.13 6.61 -10.88
CA ASP A 56 -8.46 6.74 -11.49
C ASP A 56 -9.56 6.77 -10.43
N ALA A 57 -9.39 6.10 -9.29
CA ALA A 57 -10.31 6.20 -8.16
C ALA A 57 -10.28 7.57 -7.47
N VAL A 58 -9.08 8.17 -7.34
CA VAL A 58 -8.90 9.49 -6.70
C VAL A 58 -9.21 10.64 -7.67
N TYR A 59 -8.85 10.48 -8.94
CA TYR A 59 -9.04 11.46 -10.02
C TYR A 59 -9.87 10.83 -11.16
N PRO A 60 -11.18 10.65 -10.94
CA PRO A 60 -12.07 9.97 -11.89
C PRO A 60 -12.27 10.75 -13.18
N THR A 61 -12.05 12.06 -13.16
CA THR A 61 -12.17 12.93 -14.32
C THR A 61 -10.88 13.73 -14.54
N PRO A 62 -10.56 14.13 -15.78
CA PRO A 62 -9.32 14.85 -16.06
C PRO A 62 -9.22 16.22 -15.39
N ASP A 63 -10.34 16.90 -15.16
CA ASP A 63 -10.42 18.24 -14.58
C ASP A 63 -10.03 18.30 -13.09
N VAL A 64 -10.13 17.18 -12.38
CA VAL A 64 -9.73 17.09 -10.97
C VAL A 64 -8.30 16.57 -10.80
N ARG A 65 -7.65 16.13 -11.89
CA ARG A 65 -6.31 15.58 -11.85
C ARG A 65 -5.28 16.71 -11.83
N PRO A 66 -4.45 16.82 -10.78
CA PRO A 66 -3.41 17.84 -10.72
C PRO A 66 -2.30 17.55 -11.76
N ASP A 67 -1.63 18.62 -12.23
CA ASP A 67 -0.52 18.51 -13.17
C ASP A 67 0.69 17.77 -12.60
N TYR A 68 0.81 17.73 -11.28
CA TYR A 68 1.93 17.12 -10.58
C TYR A 68 1.49 16.47 -9.26
N ILE A 69 1.99 15.26 -9.01
CA ILE A 69 1.77 14.47 -7.79
C ILE A 69 3.07 13.78 -7.36
N CYS A 70 3.23 13.60 -6.07
CA CYS A 70 4.24 12.74 -5.47
C CYS A 70 3.58 11.42 -5.05
N ILE A 71 4.23 10.30 -5.39
CA ILE A 71 3.82 8.94 -5.05
C ILE A 71 5.02 8.26 -4.39
N ASP A 72 4.85 7.73 -3.18
CA ASP A 72 5.92 7.07 -2.43
C ASP A 72 5.89 5.55 -2.56
N LYS A 73 6.81 5.03 -3.37
CA LYS A 73 6.89 3.58 -3.65
C LYS A 73 7.59 2.79 -2.55
N GLY A 74 6.89 2.63 -1.43
CA GLY A 74 7.39 1.92 -0.25
C GLY A 74 7.70 0.44 -0.51
N CYS A 75 6.98 -0.26 -1.41
CA CYS A 75 7.12 -1.71 -1.52
C CYS A 75 8.46 -2.14 -2.11
N LYS A 76 9.02 -1.33 -3.02
CA LYS A 76 10.35 -1.56 -3.60
C LYS A 76 11.45 -1.36 -2.56
N VAL A 77 11.33 -0.30 -1.76
CA VAL A 77 12.27 0.01 -0.68
C VAL A 77 12.22 -1.08 0.39
N LEU A 78 11.02 -1.49 0.80
CA LEU A 78 10.81 -2.53 1.80
C LEU A 78 11.39 -3.88 1.33
N ARG A 79 11.17 -4.24 0.05
CA ARG A 79 11.75 -5.45 -0.53
C ARG A 79 13.27 -5.46 -0.48
N THR A 80 13.93 -4.31 -0.65
CA THR A 80 15.39 -4.23 -0.53
C THR A 80 15.87 -4.16 0.92
N ALA A 81 15.10 -3.56 1.82
CA ALA A 81 15.47 -3.39 3.22
C ALA A 81 15.37 -4.70 4.04
N ILE A 82 14.37 -5.55 3.75
CA ILE A 82 14.16 -6.82 4.46
C ILE A 82 15.20 -7.91 4.08
N VAL A 83 15.91 -7.74 2.97
CA VAL A 83 16.84 -8.75 2.42
C VAL A 83 18.30 -8.51 2.86
N ASN A 84 18.58 -7.48 3.68
CA ASN A 84 19.92 -7.19 4.23
C ASN A 84 20.04 -7.64 5.69
#